data_AF-A0A955QM58-F1
#
_entry.id   AF-A0A955QM58-F1
#
_cell.length_a   1.000
_cell.length_b   1.000
_cell.length_c   1.000
_cell.angle_alpha   90.00
_cell.angle_beta   90.00
_cell.angle_gamma   90.00
#
_symmetry.space_group_name_H-M   'P 1'
#
loop_
_entity.id
_entity.type
_entity.pdbx_description
1 polymer ?
#
loop_
_entity_poly.entity_id
_entity_poly.type
_entity_poly.pdbx_seq_one_letter_code
_entity_poly.pdbx_strand_id
1 'polypeptide(L)'
;AKSDTQNRPQRVTLQLDPSTGAIVGRENFTDRHVLDQAIGIGVAAHEGQLFGWPNVLLGMFTAGGLLFLVFSGAFMWWNRRPTGILGAPPLLSTHSFSPGFTCVLLFFCLYLPLFTASLLAVWFLDFLVLRRLPFMTHWLGLER
;
A
#
# COMPACT_ATOMS: atom_id res chain seq x y z
N ALA A 1 -16.84 29.52 1.11
CA ALA A 1 -17.33 28.45 2.01
C ALA A 1 -17.24 27.09 1.32
N LYS A 2 -16.99 26.00 2.05
CA LYS A 2 -16.87 24.64 1.48
C LYS A 2 -17.64 23.67 2.38
N SER A 3 -18.41 22.75 1.80
CA SER A 3 -19.10 21.73 2.59
C SER A 3 -18.14 20.65 3.08
N ASP A 4 -18.34 20.19 4.32
CA ASP A 4 -17.48 19.18 4.97
C ASP A 4 -18.10 17.78 4.95
N THR A 5 -18.74 17.42 3.83
CA THR A 5 -19.24 16.05 3.66
C THR A 5 -18.09 15.05 3.55
N GLN A 6 -18.26 13.90 4.21
CA GLN A 6 -17.32 12.77 4.14
C GLN A 6 -17.40 12.10 2.76
N ASN A 7 -18.59 12.00 2.18
CA ASN A 7 -18.79 11.50 0.82
C ASN A 7 -18.36 12.58 -0.19
N ARG A 8 -17.09 12.53 -0.62
CA ARG A 8 -16.44 13.57 -1.45
C ARG A 8 -17.21 13.91 -2.73
N PRO A 9 -17.84 12.96 -3.46
CA PRO A 9 -18.76 13.25 -4.55
C PRO A 9 -19.91 14.22 -4.25
N GLN A 10 -20.30 14.39 -2.98
CA GLN A 10 -21.37 15.30 -2.57
C GLN A 10 -20.87 16.69 -2.16
N ARG A 11 -19.56 16.94 -2.29
CA ARG A 11 -18.92 18.16 -1.81
C ARG A 11 -19.17 19.34 -2.75
N VAL A 12 -19.40 20.50 -2.15
CA VAL A 12 -19.70 21.75 -2.87
C VAL A 12 -18.85 22.87 -2.29
N THR A 13 -18.28 23.69 -3.18
CA THR A 13 -17.61 24.93 -2.83
C THR A 13 -18.50 26.11 -3.24
N LEU A 14 -18.71 27.05 -2.34
CA LEU A 14 -19.43 28.30 -2.59
C LEU A 14 -18.46 29.47 -2.44
N GLN A 15 -18.51 30.39 -3.40
CA GLN A 15 -17.88 31.70 -3.30
C GLN A 15 -18.94 32.69 -2.83
N LEU A 16 -18.62 33.45 -1.78
CA LEU A 16 -19.53 34.40 -1.15
C LEU A 16 -18.95 35.80 -1.29
N ASP A 17 -19.80 36.79 -1.53
CA ASP A 17 -19.44 38.20 -1.43
C ASP A 17 -19.08 38.55 0.03
N PRO A 18 -17.87 39.07 0.31
CA PRO A 18 -17.46 39.41 1.67
C PRO A 18 -18.33 40.49 2.35
N SER A 19 -18.96 41.36 1.58
CA SER A 19 -19.71 42.52 2.06
C SER A 19 -21.20 42.25 2.26
N THR A 20 -21.81 41.45 1.38
CA THR A 20 -23.25 41.17 1.38
C THR A 20 -23.59 39.74 1.82
N GLY A 21 -22.61 38.83 1.79
CA GLY A 21 -22.83 37.39 2.03
C GLY A 21 -23.55 36.67 0.89
N ALA A 22 -23.83 37.36 -0.23
CA ALA A 22 -24.49 36.75 -1.39
C ALA A 22 -23.61 35.69 -2.04
N ILE A 23 -24.23 34.62 -2.58
CA ILE A 23 -23.51 33.57 -3.31
C ILE A 23 -23.16 34.11 -4.70
N VAL A 24 -21.87 34.30 -4.96
CA VAL A 24 -21.34 34.79 -6.25
C VAL A 24 -20.79 33.67 -7.13
N GLY A 25 -20.58 32.48 -6.58
CA GLY A 25 -20.13 31.32 -7.34
C GLY A 25 -20.42 30.01 -6.63
N ARG A 26 -20.67 28.95 -7.42
CA ARG A 26 -20.86 27.58 -6.92
C ARG A 26 -20.10 26.62 -7.82
N GLU A 27 -19.30 25.79 -7.18
CA GLU A 27 -18.55 24.70 -7.82
C GLU A 27 -18.98 23.39 -7.18
N ASN A 28 -19.59 22.51 -7.96
CA ASN A 28 -19.98 21.17 -7.55
C ASN A 28 -18.83 20.19 -7.82
N PHE A 29 -18.96 18.97 -7.32
CA PHE A 29 -17.97 17.92 -7.57
C PHE A 29 -17.77 17.63 -9.06
N THR A 30 -18.85 17.65 -9.85
CA THR A 30 -18.85 17.41 -11.30
C THR A 30 -18.13 18.49 -12.09
N ASP A 31 -17.96 19.69 -11.52
CA ASP A 31 -17.34 20.84 -12.18
C ASP A 31 -15.80 20.80 -12.04
N ARG A 32 -15.28 19.86 -11.22
CA ARG A 32 -13.85 19.67 -10.97
C ARG A 32 -13.17 18.96 -12.13
N HIS A 33 -11.84 19.08 -12.20
CA HIS A 33 -11.05 18.30 -13.15
C HIS A 33 -11.24 16.80 -12.94
N VAL A 34 -11.24 16.02 -14.04
CA VAL A 34 -11.53 14.57 -14.01
C VAL A 34 -10.63 13.80 -13.04
N LEU A 35 -9.35 14.19 -12.95
CA LEU A 35 -8.41 13.59 -12.00
C LEU A 35 -8.82 13.83 -10.53
N ASP A 36 -9.27 15.04 -10.18
CA ASP A 36 -9.75 15.34 -8.82
C ASP A 36 -11.04 14.55 -8.51
N GLN A 37 -11.91 14.37 -9.52
CA GLN A 37 -13.08 13.52 -9.36
C GLN A 37 -12.69 12.05 -9.11
N ALA A 38 -11.77 11.50 -9.91
CA ALA A 38 -11.30 10.13 -9.74
C ALA A 38 -10.68 9.89 -8.37
N ILE A 39 -9.82 10.82 -7.91
CA ILE A 39 -9.22 10.76 -6.56
C ILE A 39 -10.32 10.88 -5.50
N GLY A 40 -11.25 11.82 -5.64
CA GLY A 40 -12.35 12.02 -4.69
C GLY A 40 -13.25 10.79 -4.54
N ILE A 41 -13.59 10.14 -5.66
CA ILE A 41 -14.33 8.87 -5.67
C ILE A 41 -13.51 7.77 -4.99
N GLY A 42 -12.22 7.65 -5.32
CA GLY A 42 -11.34 6.65 -4.71
C GLY A 42 -11.21 6.82 -3.20
N VAL A 43 -11.04 8.05 -2.71
CA VAL A 43 -11.00 8.35 -1.27
C VAL A 43 -12.33 8.02 -0.61
N ALA A 44 -13.47 8.43 -1.19
CA ALA A 44 -14.78 8.11 -0.64
C ALA A 44 -15.04 6.59 -0.61
N ALA A 45 -14.59 5.86 -1.63
CA ALA A 45 -14.67 4.40 -1.66
C ALA A 45 -13.82 3.80 -0.54
N HIS A 46 -12.56 4.22 -0.42
CA HIS A 46 -11.62 3.70 0.57
C HIS A 46 -12.03 4.01 2.03
N GLU A 47 -12.55 5.21 2.30
CA GLU A 47 -13.05 5.61 3.62
C GLU A 47 -14.42 4.98 3.97
N GLY A 48 -15.01 4.15 3.10
CA GLY A 48 -16.30 3.52 3.35
C GLY A 48 -17.51 4.46 3.15
N GLN A 49 -17.30 5.65 2.58
CA GLN A 49 -18.31 6.72 2.48
C GLN A 49 -19.11 6.68 1.17
N LEU A 50 -18.55 6.04 0.14
CA LEU A 50 -19.24 5.81 -1.11
C LEU A 50 -20.31 4.72 -0.91
N PHE A 51 -21.52 4.88 -1.45
CA PHE A 51 -22.63 3.90 -1.37
C PHE A 51 -23.19 3.53 0.03
N GLY A 52 -22.66 4.07 1.12
CA GLY A 52 -23.15 3.80 2.49
C GLY A 52 -22.72 2.44 3.03
N TRP A 53 -23.60 1.74 3.75
CA TRP A 53 -23.27 0.48 4.45
C TRP A 53 -22.70 -0.66 3.57
N PRO A 54 -23.07 -0.82 2.28
CA PRO A 54 -22.50 -1.88 1.45
C PRO A 54 -20.98 -1.72 1.26
N ASN A 55 -20.49 -0.48 1.16
CA ASN A 55 -19.07 -0.21 1.01
C ASN A 55 -18.30 -0.49 2.32
N VAL A 56 -18.91 -0.17 3.46
CA VAL A 56 -18.36 -0.55 4.78
C VAL A 56 -18.24 -2.07 4.91
N LEU A 57 -19.25 -2.83 4.48
CA LEU A 57 -19.16 -4.29 4.48
C LEU A 57 -18.08 -4.82 3.54
N LEU A 58 -17.98 -4.27 2.33
CA LEU A 58 -16.93 -4.63 1.40
C LEU A 58 -15.55 -4.41 2.05
N GLY A 59 -15.33 -3.23 2.64
CA GLY A 59 -14.11 -2.93 3.38
C GLY A 59 -13.84 -3.89 4.55
N MET A 60 -14.88 -4.23 5.32
CA MET A 60 -14.78 -5.18 6.43
C MET A 60 -14.38 -6.59 5.95
N PHE A 61 -15.00 -7.11 4.90
CA PHE A 61 -14.65 -8.43 4.34
C PHE A 61 -13.26 -8.43 3.73
N THR A 62 -12.87 -7.37 3.01
CA THR A 62 -11.52 -7.23 2.48
C THR A 62 -10.49 -7.20 3.59
N ALA A 63 -10.66 -6.36 4.61
CA ALA A 63 -9.74 -6.28 5.74
C ALA A 63 -9.67 -7.60 6.53
N GLY A 64 -10.82 -8.22 6.80
CA GLY A 64 -10.90 -9.52 7.46
C GLY A 64 -10.20 -10.63 6.64
N GLY A 65 -10.37 -10.62 5.32
CA GLY A 65 -9.69 -11.54 4.41
C GLY A 65 -8.16 -11.35 4.41
N LEU A 66 -7.68 -10.12 4.41
CA LEU A 66 -6.24 -9.83 4.55
C LEU A 66 -5.69 -10.34 5.89
N LEU A 67 -6.40 -10.08 6.99
CA LEU A 67 -6.00 -10.59 8.30
C LEU A 67 -5.95 -12.11 8.31
N PHE A 68 -7.00 -12.76 7.79
CA PHE A 68 -7.03 -14.21 7.66
C PHE A 68 -5.86 -14.74 6.84
N LEU A 69 -5.50 -14.09 5.73
CA LEU A 69 -4.36 -14.47 4.90
C LEU A 69 -3.03 -14.34 5.66
N VAL A 70 -2.84 -13.25 6.40
CA VAL A 70 -1.65 -13.05 7.24
C VAL A 70 -1.54 -14.13 8.31
N PHE A 71 -2.61 -14.38 9.06
CA PHE A 71 -2.61 -15.38 10.15
C PHE A 71 -2.44 -16.80 9.62
N SER A 72 -3.18 -17.18 8.56
CA SER A 72 -3.06 -18.50 7.96
C SER A 72 -1.67 -18.73 7.36
N GLY A 73 -1.11 -17.73 6.66
CA GLY A 73 0.25 -17.79 6.13
C GLY A 73 1.30 -17.96 7.23
N ALA A 74 1.20 -17.16 8.29
CA ALA A 74 2.10 -17.27 9.45
C ALA A 74 1.98 -18.63 10.15
N PHE A 75 0.75 -19.12 10.33
CA PHE A 75 0.49 -20.43 10.95
C PHE A 75 1.02 -21.59 10.08
N MET A 76 0.76 -21.56 8.77
CA MET A 76 1.26 -22.54 7.82
C MET A 76 2.79 -22.54 7.79
N TRP A 77 3.42 -21.37 7.79
CA TRP A 77 4.88 -21.24 7.86
C TRP A 77 5.42 -21.80 9.18
N TRP A 78 4.83 -21.43 10.32
CA TRP A 78 5.28 -21.91 11.64
C TRP A 78 5.18 -23.43 11.76
N ASN A 79 4.14 -24.03 11.21
CA ASN A 79 3.94 -25.48 11.25
C ASN A 79 4.84 -26.25 10.28
N ARG A 80 5.35 -25.60 9.21
CA ARG A 80 6.18 -26.24 8.18
C ARG A 80 7.67 -25.97 8.33
N ARG A 81 8.08 -24.99 9.16
CA ARG A 81 9.50 -24.63 9.31
C ARG A 81 10.30 -25.81 9.92
N PRO A 82 11.55 -26.04 9.49
CA PRO A 82 12.41 -27.07 10.09
C PRO A 82 12.75 -26.76 11.56
N THR A 83 12.95 -27.78 12.39
CA THR A 83 13.33 -27.58 13.80
C THR A 83 14.77 -27.06 13.90
N GLY A 84 14.94 -25.94 14.61
CA GLY A 84 16.26 -25.33 14.87
C GLY A 84 16.63 -24.16 13.95
N ILE A 85 15.89 -23.92 12.87
CA ILE A 85 16.11 -22.80 11.94
C ILE A 85 14.80 -22.12 11.54
N LEU A 86 14.90 -20.88 11.05
CA LEU A 86 13.75 -20.10 10.56
C LEU A 86 13.18 -20.67 9.25
N GLY A 87 13.96 -21.50 8.53
CA GLY A 87 13.52 -22.14 7.29
C GLY A 87 13.34 -21.14 6.15
N ALA A 88 14.28 -20.19 6.01
CA ALA A 88 14.28 -19.30 4.85
C ALA A 88 14.35 -20.15 3.57
N PRO A 89 13.61 -19.79 2.50
CA PRO A 89 13.69 -20.50 1.23
C PRO A 89 15.15 -20.58 0.77
N PRO A 90 15.62 -21.75 0.31
CA PRO A 90 16.97 -21.86 -0.21
C PRO A 90 17.13 -20.90 -1.37
N LEU A 91 18.32 -20.30 -1.51
CA LEU A 91 18.64 -19.45 -2.65
C LEU A 91 18.38 -20.28 -3.92
N LEU A 92 17.41 -19.85 -4.71
CA LEU A 92 17.13 -20.44 -6.01
C LEU A 92 18.34 -20.17 -6.90
N SER A 93 19.28 -21.10 -6.88
CA SER A 93 20.43 -21.14 -7.77
C SER A 93 19.89 -21.16 -9.21
N THR A 94 20.25 -20.12 -9.97
CA THR A 94 20.15 -20.00 -11.43
C THR A 94 18.79 -19.74 -12.08
N HIS A 95 18.05 -18.69 -11.67
CA HIS A 95 17.06 -18.10 -12.58
C HIS A 95 17.36 -16.61 -12.82
N SER A 96 17.59 -16.22 -14.07
CA SER A 96 17.59 -14.81 -14.44
C SER A 96 16.17 -14.27 -14.23
N PHE A 97 16.07 -13.07 -13.65
CA PHE A 97 14.80 -12.36 -13.56
C PHE A 97 14.27 -12.14 -14.97
N SER A 98 12.96 -12.31 -15.17
CA SER A 98 12.36 -12.01 -16.46
C SER A 98 12.57 -10.52 -16.79
N PRO A 99 12.84 -10.17 -18.06
CA PRO A 99 13.04 -8.77 -18.43
C PRO A 99 11.84 -7.89 -18.06
N GLY A 100 10.63 -8.45 -18.08
CA GLY A 100 9.41 -7.76 -17.63
C GLY A 100 9.45 -7.39 -16.15
N PHE A 101 9.88 -8.31 -15.28
CA PHE A 101 10.02 -8.02 -13.85
C PHE A 101 11.07 -6.92 -13.61
N THR A 102 12.21 -7.00 -14.28
CA THR A 102 13.27 -6.00 -14.17
C THR A 102 12.80 -4.62 -14.63
N CYS A 103 12.07 -4.52 -15.75
CA CYS A 103 11.52 -3.26 -16.22
C CYS A 103 10.55 -2.64 -15.21
N VAL A 104 9.64 -3.44 -14.64
CA VAL A 104 8.67 -2.96 -13.63
C VAL A 104 9.40 -2.51 -12.36
N LEU A 105 10.42 -3.25 -11.92
CA LEU A 105 11.20 -2.91 -10.74
C LEU A 105 11.97 -1.59 -10.93
N LEU A 106 12.62 -1.40 -12.09
CA LEU A 106 13.33 -0.16 -12.40
C LEU A 106 12.37 1.04 -12.50
N PHE A 107 11.19 0.84 -13.09
CA PHE A 107 10.15 1.86 -13.14
C PHE A 107 9.75 2.33 -11.74
N PHE A 108 9.48 1.41 -10.81
CA PHE A 108 9.14 1.77 -9.43
C PHE A 108 10.30 2.40 -8.66
N CYS A 109 11.54 1.95 -8.88
CA CYS A 109 12.70 2.61 -8.29
C CYS A 109 12.82 4.07 -8.75
N LEU A 110 12.58 4.34 -10.02
CA LEU A 110 12.64 5.71 -10.53
C LEU A 110 11.50 6.59 -9.97
N TYR A 111 10.30 6.03 -9.88
CA TYR A 111 9.11 6.80 -9.52
C TYR A 111 8.87 6.94 -8.00
N LEU A 112 9.33 5.96 -7.20
CA LEU A 112 9.11 5.88 -5.76
C LEU A 112 10.47 5.89 -5.03
N PRO A 113 11.04 7.07 -4.69
CA PRO A 113 12.37 7.15 -4.09
C PRO A 113 12.47 6.41 -2.74
N LEU A 114 11.38 6.37 -1.97
CA LEU A 114 11.31 5.60 -0.73
C LEU A 114 11.41 4.08 -0.95
N PHE A 115 10.91 3.59 -2.09
CA PHE A 115 11.06 2.18 -2.47
C PHE A 115 12.52 1.86 -2.80
N THR A 116 13.22 2.72 -3.54
CA THR A 116 14.66 2.55 -3.77
C THR A 116 15.46 2.63 -2.47
N ALA A 117 15.14 3.59 -1.60
CA ALA A 117 15.80 3.74 -0.31
C ALA A 117 15.60 2.49 0.57
N SER A 118 14.41 1.89 0.58
CA SER A 118 14.17 0.66 1.35
C SER A 118 14.95 -0.53 0.78
N LEU A 119 15.02 -0.69 -0.55
CA LEU A 119 15.84 -1.72 -1.18
C LEU A 119 17.33 -1.58 -0.84
N LEU A 120 17.86 -0.35 -0.89
CA LEU A 120 19.25 -0.07 -0.51
C LEU A 120 19.48 -0.33 0.98
N ALA A 121 18.53 0.02 1.85
CA ALA A 121 18.61 -0.26 3.28
C ALA A 121 18.66 -1.77 3.56
N VAL A 122 17.79 -2.56 2.91
CA VAL A 122 17.80 -4.03 3.03
C VAL A 122 19.12 -4.60 2.51
N TRP A 123 19.60 -4.14 1.36
CA TRP A 123 20.88 -4.58 0.79
C TRP A 123 22.06 -4.27 1.73
N PHE A 124 22.07 -3.09 2.35
CA PHE A 124 23.10 -2.69 3.29
C PHE A 124 23.05 -3.50 4.59
N LEU A 125 21.84 -3.79 5.11
CA LEU A 125 21.63 -4.66 6.27
C LEU A 125 22.11 -6.09 6.00
N ASP A 126 21.81 -6.65 4.82
CA ASP A 126 22.33 -7.97 4.41
C ASP A 126 23.86 -7.97 4.36
N PHE A 127 24.44 -6.97 3.68
CA PHE A 127 25.88 -6.88 3.48
C PHE A 127 26.67 -6.68 4.78
N LEU A 128 26.18 -5.84 5.69
CA LEU A 128 26.89 -5.51 6.92
C LEU A 128 26.62 -6.46 8.08
N VAL A 129 25.39 -6.97 8.22
CA VAL A 129 24.98 -7.70 9.43
C VAL A 129 24.86 -9.18 9.13
N LEU A 130 23.99 -9.57 8.19
CA LEU A 130 23.64 -10.97 7.96
C LEU A 130 24.84 -11.78 7.45
N ARG A 131 25.66 -11.22 6.56
CA ARG A 131 26.87 -11.91 6.05
C ARG A 131 28.02 -11.97 7.04
N ARG A 132 28.03 -11.14 8.10
CA ARG A 132 29.13 -11.07 9.07
C ARG A 132 28.89 -11.90 10.32
N LEU A 133 27.63 -12.17 10.67
CA LEU A 133 27.28 -12.90 11.88
C LEU A 133 26.90 -14.36 11.55
N PRO A 134 27.79 -15.34 11.79
CA PRO A 134 27.55 -16.74 11.44
C PRO A 134 26.32 -17.33 12.17
N PHE A 135 26.02 -16.82 13.37
CA PHE A 135 24.81 -17.17 14.11
C PHE A 135 23.53 -16.83 13.33
N MET A 136 23.47 -15.67 12.67
CA MET A 136 22.28 -15.25 11.92
C MET A 136 22.13 -16.06 10.63
N THR A 137 23.23 -16.36 9.95
CA THR A 137 23.24 -17.25 8.78
C THR A 137 22.73 -18.65 9.12
N HIS A 138 23.21 -19.23 10.22
CA HIS A 138 22.75 -20.53 10.73
C HIS A 138 21.27 -20.49 11.11
N TRP A 139 20.88 -19.50 11.91
CA TRP A 139 19.50 -19.35 12.39
C TRP A 139 18.51 -19.12 11.25
N LEU A 140 18.89 -18.41 10.19
CA LEU A 140 18.07 -18.23 8.99
C LEU A 140 18.04 -19.47 8.08
N GLY A 141 19.00 -20.39 8.23
CA GLY A 141 19.17 -21.54 7.34
C GLY A 141 19.81 -21.18 6.01
N LEU A 142 20.67 -20.14 5.98
CA LEU A 142 21.37 -19.64 4.79
C LEU A 142 22.75 -20.28 4.58
N GLU A 143 23.08 -21.33 5.35
CA GLU A 143 24.35 -22.05 5.22
C GLU A 143 24.43 -22.73 3.84
N ARG A 144 25.56 -22.52 3.17
CA ARG A 144 25.85 -23.03 1.82
C ARG A 144 26.17 -24.51 1.83
#